data_AF-A0A0C2DZG5-F1
#
_entry.id   AF-A0A0C2DZG5-F1
#
_cell.length_a   1.000
_cell.length_b   1.000
_cell.length_c   1.000
_cell.angle_alpha   90.00
_cell.angle_beta   90.00
_cell.angle_gamma   90.00
#
_symmetry.space_group_name_H-M   'P 1'
#
loop_
_entity.id
_entity.type
_entity.pdbx_description
1 polymer ?
#
loop_
_entity_poly.entity_id
_entity_poly.type
_entity_poly.pdbx_seq_one_letter_code
_entity_poly.pdbx_strand_id
1 'polypeptide(L)'
;MKRDLALTPWRITHVVSRKPPPPKKPNRPAVALPVDTCPDKFDAITRGYNGRTYAFARDRVYQMWYEDDLPQKASYLITELFPGGPRSVSAALTNSRSGVTILIDQRTAYRFRWNRKHKRFQLARNTPQNLPQNITITPQTAFEWMDGNQVLLSVRLFLRPVTTV
;
A
#
# COMPACT_ATOMS: atom_id res chain seq x y z
N MET A 1 -36.04 29.98 48.51
CA MET A 1 -35.48 28.62 48.35
C MET A 1 -34.87 28.50 46.96
N LYS A 2 -33.55 28.72 46.82
CA LYS A 2 -32.81 28.46 45.58
C LYS A 2 -32.45 26.98 45.57
N ARG A 3 -32.93 26.24 44.57
CA ARG A 3 -32.63 24.82 44.40
C ARG A 3 -31.23 24.67 43.80
N ASP A 4 -30.36 23.98 44.53
CA ASP A 4 -29.09 23.47 44.04
C ASP A 4 -29.34 22.55 42.84
N LEU A 5 -28.87 22.97 41.67
CA LEU A 5 -28.78 22.11 40.50
C LEU A 5 -27.58 21.17 40.70
N ALA A 6 -27.83 20.12 41.48
CA ALA A 6 -26.95 18.99 41.65
C ALA A 6 -26.48 18.48 40.28
N LEU A 7 -25.17 18.33 40.17
CA LEU A 7 -24.45 17.74 39.06
C LEU A 7 -25.06 16.38 38.72
N THR A 8 -25.66 16.25 37.53
CA THR A 8 -26.20 14.98 37.06
C THR A 8 -25.06 14.02 36.67
N PRO A 9 -25.13 12.73 37.06
CA PRO A 9 -24.00 11.80 37.01
C PRO A 9 -23.65 11.24 35.62
N TRP A 10 -24.22 11.79 34.53
CA TRP A 10 -24.08 11.24 33.18
C TRP A 10 -23.34 12.14 32.18
N ARG A 11 -22.55 13.10 32.67
CA ARG A 11 -21.73 13.93 31.78
C ARG A 11 -20.51 13.12 31.30
N ILE A 12 -20.58 12.63 30.07
CA ILE A 12 -19.45 12.01 29.35
C ILE A 12 -18.29 13.02 29.32
N THR A 13 -17.25 12.79 30.12
CA THR A 13 -16.04 13.63 30.20
C THR A 13 -14.94 13.21 29.20
N HIS A 14 -15.20 12.20 28.37
CA HIS A 14 -14.25 11.80 27.34
C HIS A 14 -14.29 12.79 26.16
N VAL A 15 -13.46 13.82 26.27
CA VAL A 15 -13.01 14.58 25.10
C VAL A 15 -12.24 13.58 24.23
N VAL A 16 -12.92 13.00 23.25
CA VAL A 16 -12.28 12.18 22.22
C VAL A 16 -11.21 13.07 21.59
N SER A 17 -9.94 12.74 21.81
CA SER A 17 -8.81 13.43 21.18
C SER A 17 -9.07 13.45 19.67
N ARG A 18 -9.37 14.65 19.13
CA ARG A 18 -9.55 14.83 17.69
C ARG A 18 -8.25 14.43 17.04
N LYS A 19 -8.25 13.28 16.34
CA LYS A 19 -7.14 12.93 15.45
C LYS A 19 -6.92 14.13 14.53
N PRO A 20 -5.67 14.63 14.38
CA PRO A 20 -5.39 15.71 13.46
C PRO A 20 -5.92 15.34 12.08
N PRO A 21 -6.49 16.30 11.35
CA PRO A 21 -7.02 16.04 10.02
C PRO A 21 -5.91 15.38 9.19
N PRO A 22 -6.23 14.31 8.43
CA PRO A 22 -5.24 13.66 7.61
C PRO A 22 -4.59 14.70 6.68
N PRO A 23 -3.26 14.63 6.46
CA PRO A 23 -2.57 15.59 5.60
C PRO A 23 -3.28 15.66 4.25
N LYS A 24 -3.50 16.90 3.76
CA LYS A 24 -4.17 17.15 2.48
C LYS A 24 -3.46 16.33 1.40
N LYS A 25 -4.24 15.52 0.67
CA LYS A 25 -3.71 14.72 -0.44
C LYS A 25 -3.02 15.66 -1.43
N PRO A 26 -1.78 15.35 -1.88
CA PRO A 26 -1.13 16.15 -2.89
C PRO A 26 -1.99 16.15 -4.16
N ASN A 27 -2.52 17.31 -4.53
CA ASN A 27 -3.31 17.48 -5.76
C ASN A 27 -2.42 17.63 -7.00
N ARG A 28 -1.09 17.61 -6.81
CA ARG A 28 -0.10 17.66 -7.89
C ARG A 28 0.15 16.26 -8.49
N PRO A 29 0.50 16.17 -9.78
CA PRO A 29 1.01 14.94 -10.38
C PRO A 29 2.23 14.40 -9.62
N ALA A 30 2.46 13.09 -9.68
CA ALA A 30 3.70 12.52 -9.16
C ALA A 30 4.88 13.01 -10.01
N VAL A 31 5.94 13.49 -9.35
CA VAL A 31 7.13 14.00 -10.03
C VAL A 31 8.03 12.82 -10.36
N ALA A 32 8.28 12.61 -11.66
CA ALA A 32 9.19 11.57 -12.11
C ALA A 32 10.64 11.95 -11.76
N LEU A 33 11.41 10.96 -11.31
CA LEU A 33 12.82 11.05 -11.03
C LEU A 33 13.63 10.43 -12.19
N PRO A 34 14.88 10.87 -12.39
CA PRO A 34 15.78 10.26 -13.38
C PRO A 34 15.93 8.75 -13.16
N VAL A 35 15.99 8.00 -14.27
CA VAL A 35 16.08 6.53 -14.33
C VAL A 35 17.48 6.08 -14.75
N ASP A 36 18.45 6.98 -14.66
CA ASP A 36 19.81 6.76 -15.19
C ASP A 36 20.62 5.82 -14.29
N THR A 37 20.29 5.77 -13.01
CA THR A 37 20.90 4.87 -12.03
C THR A 37 19.98 3.68 -11.78
N CYS A 38 20.34 2.52 -12.34
CA CYS A 38 19.67 1.27 -12.04
C CYS A 38 20.11 0.74 -10.65
N PRO A 39 19.18 0.25 -9.83
CA PRO A 39 19.55 -0.38 -8.56
C PRO A 39 20.12 -1.78 -8.80
N ASP A 40 21.06 -2.21 -7.96
CA ASP A 40 21.67 -3.56 -8.05
C ASP A 40 20.66 -4.69 -7.80
N LYS A 41 19.59 -4.40 -7.06
CA LYS A 41 18.52 -5.35 -6.75
C LYS A 41 17.17 -4.64 -6.60
N PHE A 42 16.11 -5.40 -6.81
CA PHE A 42 14.74 -5.00 -6.48
C PHE A 42 14.27 -5.76 -5.25
N ASP A 43 13.57 -5.06 -4.37
CA ASP A 43 13.03 -5.61 -3.13
C ASP A 43 11.63 -6.21 -3.36
N ALA A 44 10.87 -5.72 -4.34
CA ALA A 44 9.57 -6.27 -4.72
C ALA A 44 9.20 -5.93 -6.16
N ILE A 45 8.29 -6.70 -6.75
CA ILE A 45 7.73 -6.44 -8.07
C ILE A 45 6.25 -6.81 -8.12
N THR A 46 5.43 -6.03 -8.81
CA THR A 46 4.02 -6.36 -9.07
C THR A 46 3.52 -5.73 -10.36
N ARG A 47 2.53 -6.35 -11.00
CA ARG A 47 1.77 -5.72 -12.08
C ARG A 47 0.54 -5.07 -11.49
N GLY A 48 0.36 -3.77 -11.67
CA GLY A 48 -0.82 -3.06 -11.18
C GLY A 48 -2.04 -3.33 -12.06
N TYR A 49 -3.23 -3.01 -11.53
CA TYR A 49 -4.50 -3.18 -12.25
C TYR A 49 -4.59 -2.34 -13.53
N ASN A 50 -3.81 -1.25 -13.63
CA ASN A 50 -3.69 -0.45 -14.85
C ASN A 50 -2.78 -1.08 -15.92
N GLY A 51 -2.40 -2.35 -15.77
CA GLY A 51 -1.59 -3.11 -16.74
C GLY A 51 -0.09 -2.83 -16.69
N ARG A 52 0.35 -1.83 -15.91
CA ARG A 52 1.76 -1.42 -15.78
C ARG A 52 2.50 -2.26 -14.75
N THR A 53 3.80 -2.44 -14.94
CA THR A 53 4.67 -3.13 -13.99
C THR A 53 5.32 -2.12 -13.04
N TYR A 54 5.43 -2.49 -11.77
CA TYR A 54 6.04 -1.69 -10.71
C TYR A 54 7.09 -2.51 -10.00
N ALA A 55 8.36 -2.08 -10.08
CA ALA A 55 9.48 -2.67 -9.36
C ALA A 55 9.96 -1.71 -8.26
N PHE A 56 10.17 -2.21 -7.06
CA PHE A 56 10.51 -1.42 -5.88
C PHE A 56 11.97 -1.65 -5.51
N ALA A 57 12.70 -0.60 -5.18
CA ALA A 57 14.04 -0.68 -4.63
C ALA A 57 14.28 0.47 -3.65
N ARG A 58 14.60 0.14 -2.40
CA ARG A 58 14.76 1.10 -1.31
C ARG A 58 13.52 1.98 -1.16
N ASP A 59 13.65 3.27 -1.44
CA ASP A 59 12.61 4.30 -1.37
C ASP A 59 11.97 4.64 -2.72
N ARG A 60 12.38 3.94 -3.79
CA ARG A 60 11.94 4.18 -5.17
C ARG A 60 11.04 3.09 -5.71
N VAL A 61 10.16 3.51 -6.63
CA VAL A 61 9.38 2.62 -7.50
C VAL A 61 9.63 2.97 -8.96
N TYR A 62 9.96 1.95 -9.74
CA TYR A 62 10.15 2.00 -11.18
C TYR A 62 8.88 1.50 -11.84
N GLN A 63 8.26 2.34 -12.66
CA GLN A 63 7.08 2.03 -13.43
C GLN A 63 7.50 1.73 -14.87
N MET A 64 7.08 0.58 -15.41
CA MET A 64 7.31 0.19 -16.80
C MET A 64 6.00 -0.12 -17.51
N TRP A 65 5.87 0.31 -18.76
CA TRP A 65 4.73 0.03 -19.64
C TRP A 65 5.14 0.05 -21.11
N TYR A 66 4.21 -0.30 -21.98
CA TYR A 66 4.38 -0.17 -23.43
C TYR A 66 3.39 0.88 -23.95
N GLU A 67 3.85 1.70 -24.89
CA GLU A 67 3.06 2.68 -25.63
C GLU A 67 3.49 2.57 -27.09
N ASP A 68 2.56 2.17 -27.97
CA ASP A 68 2.83 1.85 -29.38
C ASP A 68 4.02 0.90 -29.58
N ASP A 69 4.03 -0.21 -28.84
CA ASP A 69 5.11 -1.21 -28.77
C ASP A 69 6.49 -0.70 -28.31
N LEU A 70 6.59 0.58 -27.93
CA LEU A 70 7.80 1.16 -27.37
C LEU A 70 7.83 1.01 -25.85
N PRO A 71 8.92 0.47 -25.28
CA PRO A 71 9.07 0.34 -23.85
C PRO A 71 9.27 1.71 -23.19
N GLN A 72 8.38 2.02 -22.25
CA GLN A 72 8.40 3.24 -21.47
C GLN A 72 8.81 2.94 -20.03
N LYS A 73 9.57 3.85 -19.41
CA LYS A 73 9.98 3.75 -18.01
C LYS A 73 9.94 5.10 -17.31
N ALA A 74 9.55 5.09 -16.05
CA ALA A 74 9.65 6.23 -15.15
C ALA A 74 10.01 5.75 -13.74
N SER A 75 10.66 6.59 -12.95
CA SER A 75 10.90 6.29 -11.53
C SER A 75 10.27 7.37 -10.64
N TYR A 76 9.86 6.99 -9.43
CA TYR A 76 9.23 7.87 -8.46
C TYR A 76 9.68 7.51 -7.06
N LEU A 77 9.57 8.44 -6.11
CA LEU A 77 9.53 8.06 -4.70
C LEU A 77 8.28 7.22 -4.45
N ILE A 78 8.39 6.17 -3.63
CA ILE A 78 7.24 5.35 -3.23
C ILE A 78 6.15 6.23 -2.63
N THR A 79 6.51 7.21 -1.79
CA THR A 79 5.57 8.14 -1.15
C THR A 79 4.87 9.09 -2.13
N GLU A 80 5.46 9.34 -3.30
CA GLU A 80 4.82 10.11 -4.35
C GLU A 80 3.86 9.22 -5.18
N LEU A 81 4.23 8.00 -5.55
CA LEU A 81 3.30 7.18 -6.33
C LEU A 81 2.20 6.51 -5.47
N PHE A 82 2.52 6.20 -4.22
CA PHE A 82 1.70 5.56 -3.19
C PHE A 82 1.59 6.45 -1.92
N PRO A 83 0.93 7.62 -2.01
CA PRO A 83 0.81 8.53 -0.88
C PRO A 83 0.09 7.88 0.32
N GLY A 84 0.68 8.04 1.51
CA GLY A 84 0.24 7.39 2.75
C GLY A 84 0.72 5.93 2.92
N GLY A 85 1.55 5.44 2.00
CA GLY A 85 2.17 4.12 2.05
C GLY A 85 3.45 4.05 2.86
N PRO A 86 4.12 2.88 2.82
CA PRO A 86 5.40 2.69 3.49
C PRO A 86 6.53 3.42 2.76
N ARG A 87 7.68 3.57 3.43
CA ARG A 87 8.89 4.15 2.83
C ARG A 87 9.72 3.12 2.06
N SER A 88 9.55 1.84 2.38
CA SER A 88 10.17 0.69 1.74
C SER A 88 9.13 -0.38 1.49
N VAL A 89 9.41 -1.31 0.59
CA VAL A 89 8.50 -2.42 0.29
C VAL A 89 9.31 -3.71 0.30
N SER A 90 8.95 -4.61 1.20
CA SER A 90 9.52 -5.96 1.27
C SER A 90 8.80 -6.95 0.36
N ALA A 91 7.51 -6.73 0.08
CA ALA A 91 6.76 -7.56 -0.86
C ALA A 91 5.59 -6.75 -1.42
N ALA A 92 5.20 -7.03 -2.66
CA ALA A 92 4.09 -6.35 -3.31
C ALA A 92 3.27 -7.34 -4.12
N LEU A 93 1.96 -7.23 -4.10
CA LEU A 93 1.09 -8.01 -4.98
C LEU A 93 -0.10 -7.17 -5.41
N THR A 94 -0.68 -7.48 -6.56
CA THR A 94 -1.96 -6.91 -6.97
C THR A 94 -2.93 -8.05 -7.15
N ASN A 95 -4.09 -7.95 -6.50
CA ASN A 95 -5.18 -8.86 -6.76
C ASN A 95 -5.89 -8.40 -8.04
N SER A 96 -5.78 -9.19 -9.11
CA SER A 96 -6.28 -8.81 -10.44
C SER A 96 -7.80 -8.66 -10.45
N ARG A 97 -8.52 -9.50 -9.68
CA ARG A 97 -9.99 -9.50 -9.59
C ARG A 97 -10.55 -8.24 -8.95
N SER A 98 -9.95 -7.78 -7.85
CA SER A 98 -10.44 -6.62 -7.08
C SER A 98 -9.75 -5.30 -7.45
N GLY A 99 -8.67 -5.36 -8.23
CA GLY A 99 -7.81 -4.22 -8.57
C GLY A 99 -7.09 -3.60 -7.38
N VAL A 100 -6.98 -4.32 -6.26
CA VAL A 100 -6.30 -3.87 -5.05
C VAL A 100 -4.83 -4.24 -5.12
N THR A 101 -3.96 -3.23 -5.05
CA THR A 101 -2.52 -3.42 -4.89
C THR A 101 -2.18 -3.35 -3.41
N ILE A 102 -1.44 -4.34 -2.91
CA ILE A 102 -1.01 -4.45 -1.53
C ILE A 102 0.51 -4.30 -1.50
N LEU A 103 0.99 -3.32 -0.73
CA LEU A 103 2.40 -3.16 -0.42
C LEU A 103 2.64 -3.62 1.02
N ILE A 104 3.63 -4.47 1.23
CA ILE A 104 3.98 -5.01 2.53
C ILE A 104 5.36 -4.47 2.91
N ASP A 105 5.44 -3.85 4.08
CA ASP A 105 6.69 -3.48 4.75
C ASP A 105 6.81 -4.30 6.02
N GLN A 106 7.73 -5.27 6.03
CA GLN A 106 7.87 -6.29 7.07
C GLN A 106 6.56 -7.08 7.28
N ARG A 107 5.79 -6.74 8.31
CA ARG A 107 4.49 -7.36 8.64
C ARG A 107 3.31 -6.40 8.51
N THR A 108 3.53 -5.21 7.96
CA THR A 108 2.49 -4.18 7.82
C THR A 108 2.07 -4.07 6.36
N ALA A 109 0.79 -4.33 6.10
CA ALA A 109 0.17 -4.31 4.77
C ALA A 109 -0.60 -3.00 4.52
N TYR A 110 -0.29 -2.38 3.39
CA TYR A 110 -0.88 -1.15 2.89
C TYR A 110 -1.68 -1.44 1.63
N ARG A 111 -2.97 -1.10 1.63
CA ARG A 111 -3.88 -1.39 0.52
C ARG A 111 -4.13 -0.15 -0.33
N PHE A 112 -4.05 -0.31 -1.64
CA PHE A 112 -4.23 0.77 -2.60
C PHE A 112 -5.15 0.38 -3.74
N ARG A 113 -5.79 1.39 -4.33
CA ARG A 113 -6.45 1.28 -5.63
C ARG A 113 -5.90 2.30 -6.59
N TRP A 114 -5.81 1.93 -7.87
CA TRP A 114 -5.40 2.86 -8.91
C TRP A 114 -6.46 3.94 -9.12
N ASN A 115 -6.06 5.21 -9.03
CA ASN A 115 -6.92 6.34 -9.35
C ASN A 115 -6.61 6.84 -10.78
N ARG A 116 -7.52 6.57 -11.72
CA ARG A 116 -7.33 6.92 -13.14
C ARG A 116 -7.27 8.43 -13.38
N LYS A 117 -7.96 9.24 -12.56
CA LYS A 117 -8.01 10.70 -12.68
C LYS A 117 -6.67 11.33 -12.31
N HIS A 118 -6.09 10.90 -11.19
CA HIS A 118 -4.84 11.47 -10.68
C HIS A 118 -3.58 10.69 -11.10
N LYS A 119 -3.75 9.59 -11.84
CA LYS A 119 -2.66 8.70 -12.28
C LYS A 119 -1.74 8.27 -11.12
N ARG A 120 -2.33 8.05 -9.95
CA ARG A 120 -1.63 7.69 -8.70
C ARG A 120 -2.42 6.63 -7.95
N PHE A 121 -1.75 5.93 -7.04
CA PHE A 121 -2.42 5.02 -6.13
C PHE A 121 -3.08 5.78 -4.99
N GLN A 122 -4.30 5.36 -4.65
CA GLN A 122 -5.07 5.90 -3.55
C GLN A 122 -5.14 4.88 -2.42
N LEU A 123 -4.71 5.28 -1.23
CA LEU A 123 -4.80 4.47 -0.02
C LEU A 123 -6.27 4.11 0.27
N ALA A 124 -6.52 2.82 0.52
CA ALA A 124 -7.81 2.31 0.90
C ALA A 124 -8.17 2.70 2.36
N ARG A 125 -9.42 2.47 2.77
CA ARG A 125 -9.81 2.61 4.18
C ARG A 125 -9.27 1.43 4.98
N ASN A 126 -9.13 1.63 6.30
CA ASN A 126 -8.71 0.60 7.26
C ASN A 126 -7.31 0.03 6.98
N THR A 127 -6.35 0.87 6.62
CA THR A 127 -4.95 0.49 6.37
C THR A 127 -4.04 1.60 6.90
N PRO A 128 -2.82 1.32 7.38
CA PRO A 128 -2.13 0.02 7.44
C PRO A 128 -2.81 -1.02 8.34
N GLN A 129 -2.59 -2.31 8.06
CA GLN A 129 -2.95 -3.42 8.94
C GLN A 129 -1.75 -4.32 9.14
N ASN A 130 -1.59 -4.91 10.32
CA ASN A 130 -0.61 -5.96 10.51
C ASN A 130 -1.11 -7.27 9.92
N LEU A 131 -0.21 -8.05 9.33
CA LEU A 131 -0.49 -9.40 8.89
C LEU A 131 -0.98 -10.22 10.09
N PRO A 132 -2.08 -10.98 9.94
CA PRO A 132 -2.65 -11.76 11.03
C PRO A 132 -1.65 -12.75 11.62
N GLN A 133 -1.85 -13.12 12.89
CA GLN A 133 -0.90 -13.93 13.66
C GLN A 133 -0.69 -15.33 13.07
N ASN A 134 -1.66 -15.86 12.31
CA ASN A 134 -1.56 -17.13 11.61
C ASN A 134 -0.51 -17.12 10.47
N ILE A 135 -0.16 -15.95 9.94
CA ILE A 135 0.94 -15.80 8.98
C ILE A 135 2.21 -15.60 9.79
N THR A 136 2.97 -16.66 10.07
CA THR A 136 4.17 -16.58 10.92
C THR A 136 5.39 -16.01 10.19
N ILE A 137 5.36 -15.93 8.85
CA ILE A 137 6.45 -15.39 8.04
C ILE A 137 6.42 -13.87 7.95
N THR A 138 7.59 -13.29 7.67
CA THR A 138 7.74 -11.93 7.13
C THR A 138 7.93 -12.06 5.62
N PRO A 139 6.94 -11.70 4.79
CA PRO A 139 7.03 -11.88 3.35
C PRO A 139 8.14 -11.02 2.73
N GLN A 140 8.93 -11.63 1.84
CA GLN A 140 9.95 -10.98 1.02
C GLN A 140 9.62 -11.04 -0.47
N THR A 141 8.68 -11.90 -0.84
CA THR A 141 8.08 -11.92 -2.17
C THR A 141 6.60 -12.20 -2.01
N ALA A 142 5.79 -11.56 -2.84
CA ALA A 142 4.37 -11.84 -2.91
C ALA A 142 3.90 -11.72 -4.37
N PHE A 143 2.94 -12.53 -4.77
CA PHE A 143 2.34 -12.43 -6.10
C PHE A 143 1.01 -13.18 -6.15
N GLU A 144 0.23 -12.93 -7.20
CA GLU A 144 -0.96 -13.70 -7.52
C GLU A 144 -0.57 -14.84 -8.47
N TRP A 145 -0.96 -16.07 -8.13
CA TRP A 145 -0.76 -17.25 -8.98
C TRP A 145 -1.81 -17.30 -10.09
N MET A 146 -1.61 -18.18 -11.08
CA MET A 146 -2.47 -18.32 -12.27
C MET A 146 -3.94 -18.62 -11.96
N ASP A 147 -4.22 -19.20 -10.79
CA ASP A 147 -5.57 -19.53 -10.29
C ASP A 147 -6.23 -18.37 -9.52
N GLY A 148 -5.54 -17.22 -9.40
CA GLY A 148 -5.99 -16.07 -8.63
C GLY A 148 -5.67 -16.14 -7.13
N ASN A 149 -5.03 -17.21 -6.66
CA ASN A 149 -4.62 -17.32 -5.27
C ASN A 149 -3.40 -16.44 -4.99
N GLN A 150 -3.39 -15.78 -3.83
CA GLN A 150 -2.26 -14.97 -3.40
C GLN A 150 -1.21 -15.87 -2.76
N VAL A 151 0.05 -15.66 -3.10
CA VAL A 151 1.19 -16.43 -2.60
C VAL A 151 2.12 -15.48 -1.84
N LEU A 152 2.52 -15.87 -0.63
CA LEU A 152 3.51 -15.17 0.17
C LEU A 152 4.73 -16.07 0.40
N LEU A 153 5.91 -15.50 0.19
CA LEU A 153 7.19 -16.19 0.22
C LEU A 153 8.16 -15.50 1.18
N SER A 154 8.93 -16.30 1.90
CA SER A 154 10.10 -15.88 2.67
C SER A 154 11.27 -16.79 2.30
N VAL A 155 12.53 -16.35 2.47
CA VAL A 155 13.76 -17.08 2.06
C VAL A 155 13.76 -18.57 2.46
N ARG A 156 13.04 -18.97 3.52
CA ARG A 156 13.01 -20.36 4.02
C ARG A 156 11.63 -21.03 4.04
N LEU A 157 10.55 -20.32 3.69
CA LEU A 157 9.19 -20.85 3.86
C LEU A 157 8.21 -20.29 2.83
N PHE A 158 7.36 -21.17 2.27
CA PHE A 158 6.25 -20.85 1.37
C PHE A 158 4.92 -20.97 2.11
N LEU A 159 4.09 -19.92 2.09
CA LEU A 159 2.74 -19.97 2.64
C LEU A 159 1.70 -19.63 1.58
N ARG A 160 0.63 -20.44 1.53
CA ARG A 160 -0.61 -20.11 0.82
C ARG A 160 -1.63 -19.56 1.82
N PRO A 161 -1.93 -18.25 1.82
CA PRO A 161 -3.05 -17.72 2.60
C PRO A 161 -4.37 -18.29 2.07
N VAL A 162 -5.03 -19.11 2.88
CA VAL A 162 -6.41 -19.57 2.63
C VAL A 162 -7.34 -18.44 3.03
N THR A 163 -7.94 -17.75 2.06
CA THR A 163 -9.04 -16.81 2.32
C THR A 163 -10.28 -17.62 2.70
N THR A 164 -10.66 -17.58 3.97
CA THR A 164 -11.99 -18.02 4.42
C THR A 164 -13.03 -17.03 3.90
N VAL A 165 -14.08 -17.55 3.27
CA VAL A 165 -15.25 -16.82 2.74
C VAL A 165 -16.05 -16.23 3.89
#